data_AF-A0A1E5GKN3-F1
#
_entry.id   AF-A0A1E5GKN3-F1
#
_cell.length_a   1.000
_cell.length_b   1.000
_cell.length_c   1.000
_cell.angle_alpha   90.00
_cell.angle_beta   90.00
_cell.angle_gamma   90.00
#
_symmetry.space_group_name_H-M   'P 1'
#
loop_
_entity.id
_entity.type
_entity.pdbx_description
1 polymer ?
#
loop_
_entity_poly.entity_id
_entity_poly.type
_entity_poly.pdbx_seq_one_letter_code
_entity_poly.pdbx_strand_id
1 'polypeptide(L)'
;MHAPIETTKEINDFTRFTHELENKDKVKLYVLYQIENKKWKRGTTLSYKRLSQEITVPNNAYKMALEFLEGAGLIVNEVVIEEKVPATLIERYGVIVHGK
;
A
#
# COMPACT_ATOMS: atom_id res chain seq x y z
N MET A 1 22.50 7.20 5.28
CA MET A 1 21.53 6.15 5.66
C MET A 1 21.04 5.52 4.36
N HIS A 2 21.58 4.36 3.97
CA HIS A 2 21.12 3.65 2.77
C HIS A 2 19.87 2.87 3.15
N ALA A 3 18.74 3.09 2.45
CA ALA A 3 17.60 2.19 2.54
C ALA A 3 18.04 0.78 2.12
N PRO A 4 17.49 -0.30 2.71
CA PRO A 4 17.88 -1.67 2.36
C PRO A 4 17.67 -1.90 0.86
N ILE A 5 18.67 -2.50 0.21
CA ILE A 5 18.72 -2.71 -1.24
C ILE A 5 17.53 -3.57 -1.73
N GLU A 6 16.99 -4.44 -0.87
CA GLU A 6 15.74 -5.21 -1.12
C GLU A 6 14.51 -4.32 -1.25
N THR A 7 14.34 -3.33 -0.36
CA THR A 7 13.19 -2.43 -0.37
C THR A 7 13.14 -1.61 -1.66
N THR A 8 14.29 -1.16 -2.15
CA THR A 8 14.40 -0.37 -3.37
C THR A 8 14.06 -1.19 -4.62
N LYS A 9 14.44 -2.47 -4.65
CA LYS A 9 14.12 -3.37 -5.77
C LYS A 9 12.63 -3.72 -5.81
N GLU A 10 12.04 -4.07 -4.67
CA GLU A 10 10.60 -4.34 -4.56
C GLU A 10 9.73 -3.13 -4.94
N ILE A 11 10.11 -1.92 -4.52
CA ILE A 11 9.40 -0.69 -4.88
C ILE A 11 9.48 -0.42 -6.39
N ASN A 12 10.64 -0.66 -7.01
CA ASN A 12 10.82 -0.51 -8.46
C ASN A 12 9.96 -1.51 -9.25
N ASP A 13 9.94 -2.77 -8.80
CA ASP A 13 9.11 -3.82 -9.42
C ASP A 13 7.61 -3.51 -9.24
N PHE A 14 7.19 -3.05 -8.06
CA PHE A 14 5.83 -2.57 -7.80
C PHE A 14 5.45 -1.38 -8.68
N THR A 15 6.34 -0.39 -8.82
CA THR A 15 6.12 0.81 -9.64
C THR A 15 6.00 0.45 -11.11
N ARG A 16 6.78 -0.53 -11.58
CA ARG A 16 6.70 -1.05 -12.96
C ARG A 16 5.41 -1.83 -13.19
N PHE A 17 5.01 -2.69 -12.26
CA PHE A 17 3.76 -3.45 -12.32
C PHE A 17 2.52 -2.54 -12.33
N THR A 18 2.58 -1.45 -11.58
CA THR A 18 1.45 -0.53 -11.43
C THR A 18 1.51 0.67 -12.38
N HIS A 19 2.46 0.73 -13.33
CA HIS A 19 2.71 1.94 -14.13
C HIS A 19 1.45 2.47 -14.84
N GLU A 20 0.61 1.57 -15.35
CA GLU A 20 -0.65 1.85 -16.06
C GLU A 20 -1.84 2.13 -15.13
N LEU A 21 -1.69 1.94 -13.81
CA LEU A 21 -2.77 2.17 -12.86
C LEU A 21 -2.93 3.65 -12.52
N GLU A 22 -4.17 4.04 -12.23
CA GLU A 22 -4.47 5.35 -11.67
C GLU A 22 -3.74 5.55 -10.34
N ASN A 23 -3.32 6.78 -10.05
CA ASN A 23 -2.53 7.08 -8.85
C ASN A 23 -3.21 6.65 -7.54
N LYS A 24 -4.54 6.68 -7.48
CA LYS A 24 -5.30 6.24 -6.30
C LYS A 24 -5.17 4.73 -6.08
N ASP A 25 -5.14 3.95 -7.16
CA ASP A 25 -5.05 2.50 -7.09
C ASP A 25 -3.62 2.03 -6.81
N LYS A 26 -2.61 2.79 -7.25
CA LYS A 26 -1.22 2.62 -6.80
C LYS A 26 -1.09 2.69 -5.29
N VAL A 27 -1.70 3.71 -4.65
CA VAL A 27 -1.66 3.84 -3.20
C VAL A 27 -2.40 2.68 -2.53
N LYS A 28 -3.63 2.35 -2.96
CA LYS A 28 -4.39 1.22 -2.39
C LYS A 28 -3.57 -0.07 -2.42
N LEU A 29 -3.09 -0.46 -3.60
CA LEU A 29 -2.30 -1.68 -3.77
C LEU A 29 -1.03 -1.68 -2.93
N TYR A 30 -0.37 -0.53 -2.83
CA TYR A 30 0.83 -0.40 -2.02
C TYR A 30 0.52 -0.70 -0.54
N VAL A 31 -0.52 -0.07 0.02
CA VAL A 31 -0.93 -0.32 1.40
C VAL A 31 -1.32 -1.78 1.62
N LEU A 32 -2.13 -2.35 0.71
CA LEU A 32 -2.54 -3.75 0.79
C LEU A 32 -1.32 -4.68 0.78
N TYR A 33 -0.36 -4.44 -0.11
CA TYR A 33 0.88 -5.20 -0.21
C TYR A 33 1.70 -5.11 1.08
N GLN A 34 1.83 -3.93 1.68
CA GLN A 34 2.59 -3.75 2.92
C GLN A 34 1.94 -4.47 4.11
N ILE A 35 0.61 -4.46 4.21
CA ILE A 35 -0.14 -5.17 5.25
C ILE A 35 0.00 -6.69 5.05
N GLU A 36 -0.23 -7.18 3.83
CA GLU A 36 -0.19 -8.61 3.51
C GLU A 36 1.20 -9.23 3.75
N ASN A 37 2.26 -8.49 3.39
CA ASN A 37 3.64 -8.90 3.66
C ASN A 37 4.10 -8.62 5.09
N LYS A 38 3.18 -8.25 6.00
CA LYS A 38 3.44 -7.97 7.43
C LYS A 38 4.47 -6.87 7.69
N LYS A 39 4.74 -6.03 6.69
CA LYS A 39 5.63 -4.86 6.79
C LYS A 39 4.94 -3.75 7.57
N TRP A 40 3.63 -3.57 7.37
CA TRP A 40 2.81 -2.65 8.16
C TRP A 40 1.87 -3.47 9.05
N LYS A 41 2.04 -3.33 10.36
CA LYS A 41 1.26 -4.03 11.39
C LYS A 41 0.19 -3.11 11.96
N ARG A 42 -0.76 -3.67 12.71
CA ARG A 42 -1.72 -2.90 13.51
C ARG A 42 -0.99 -1.81 14.33
N GLY A 43 -1.49 -0.59 14.28
CA GLY A 43 -0.88 0.59 14.89
C GLY A 43 0.12 1.33 14.00
N THR A 44 0.44 0.82 12.80
CA THR A 44 1.31 1.55 11.85
C THR A 44 0.57 2.79 11.34
N THR A 45 1.17 3.96 11.50
CA THR A 45 0.66 5.21 10.95
C THR A 45 1.11 5.38 9.49
N LEU A 46 0.14 5.48 8.60
CA LEU A 46 0.31 5.97 7.24
C LEU A 46 0.50 7.48 7.32
N SER A 47 1.50 8.00 6.63
CA SER A 47 1.61 9.45 6.43
C SER A 47 1.91 9.72 4.97
N TYR A 48 1.22 10.71 4.40
CA TYR A 48 1.45 11.10 3.02
C TYR A 48 2.92 11.38 2.74
N LYS A 49 3.61 12.07 3.66
CA LYS A 49 5.04 12.39 3.52
C LYS A 49 5.89 11.13 3.33
N ARG A 50 5.71 10.10 4.16
CA ARG A 50 6.44 8.84 4.03
C ARG A 50 6.07 8.13 2.73
N LEU A 51 4.78 8.03 2.44
CA LEU A 51 4.28 7.29 1.29
C LEU A 51 4.73 7.94 -0.03
N SER A 52 4.77 9.28 -0.09
CA SER A 52 5.27 10.05 -1.24
C SER A 52 6.77 9.90 -1.51
N GLN A 53 7.55 9.40 -0.54
CA GLN A 53 8.97 9.07 -0.72
C GLN A 53 9.15 7.67 -1.33
N GLU A 54 8.17 6.78 -1.16
CA GLU A 54 8.20 5.40 -1.63
C GLU A 54 7.49 5.27 -2.99
N ILE A 55 6.36 5.94 -3.18
CA ILE A 55 5.64 6.00 -4.45
C ILE A 55 5.23 7.45 -4.79
N THR A 56 5.59 7.90 -5.98
CA THR A 56 5.28 9.26 -6.44
C THR A 56 3.80 9.37 -6.82
N VAL A 57 2.98 9.91 -5.93
CA VAL A 57 1.55 10.13 -6.14
C VAL A 57 1.09 11.50 -5.62
N PRO A 58 0.09 12.15 -6.25
CA PRO A 58 -0.48 13.40 -5.75
C PRO A 58 -1.30 13.17 -4.47
N ASN A 59 -1.34 14.17 -3.59
CA ASN A 59 -2.09 14.12 -2.32
C ASN A 59 -3.57 13.76 -2.50
N ASN A 60 -4.23 14.22 -3.57
CA ASN A 60 -5.62 13.85 -3.83
C ASN A 60 -5.80 12.33 -4.01
N ALA A 61 -4.85 11.68 -4.70
CA ALA A 61 -4.87 10.23 -4.88
C ALA A 61 -4.65 9.47 -3.56
N TYR A 62 -3.79 10.01 -2.69
CA TYR A 62 -3.60 9.48 -1.34
C TYR A 62 -4.89 9.55 -0.52
N LYS A 63 -5.57 10.69 -0.49
CA LYS A 63 -6.85 10.84 0.25
C LYS A 63 -7.93 9.89 -0.26
N MET A 64 -8.11 9.79 -1.58
CA MET A 64 -9.07 8.85 -2.18
C MET A 64 -8.75 7.38 -1.84
N ALA A 65 -7.46 7.05 -1.70
CA ALA A 65 -7.05 5.72 -1.27
C ALA A 65 -7.33 5.48 0.22
N LEU A 66 -7.11 6.47 1.08
CA LEU A 66 -7.43 6.38 2.50
C LEU A 66 -8.93 6.15 2.72
N GLU A 67 -9.80 6.93 2.07
CA GLU A 67 -11.26 6.76 2.17
C GLU A 67 -11.69 5.34 1.79
N PHE A 68 -11.09 4.78 0.75
CA PHE A 68 -11.33 3.39 0.35
C PHE A 68 -10.86 2.39 1.43
N LEU A 69 -9.65 2.57 1.96
CA LEU A 69 -9.06 1.67 2.95
C LEU A 69 -9.81 1.74 4.30
N GLU A 70 -10.33 2.91 4.65
CA GLU A 70 -11.21 3.11 5.81
C GLU A 70 -12.56 2.41 5.59
N GLY A 71 -13.19 2.60 4.43
CA GLY A 71 -14.43 1.90 4.06
C GLY A 71 -14.26 0.38 4.00
N ALA A 72 -13.04 -0.10 3.74
CA ALA A 72 -12.68 -1.51 3.76
C ALA A 72 -12.31 -2.05 5.15
N GLY A 73 -12.30 -1.19 6.19
CA GLY A 73 -11.99 -1.58 7.57
C GLY A 73 -10.51 -1.91 7.82
N LEU A 74 -9.60 -1.49 6.94
CA LEU A 74 -8.17 -1.78 7.07
C LEU A 74 -7.41 -0.73 7.89
N ILE A 75 -7.86 0.51 7.80
CA ILE A 75 -7.29 1.65 8.50
C ILE A 75 -8.39 2.49 9.14
N VAL A 76 -8.03 3.30 10.13
CA VAL A 76 -8.86 4.37 10.69
C VAL A 76 -7.97 5.55 10.99
N ASN A 77 -8.31 6.75 10.50
CA ASN A 77 -7.52 7.97 10.72
C ASN A 77 -6.03 7.78 10.38
N GLU A 78 -5.76 7.22 9.20
CA GLU A 78 -4.41 6.89 8.73
C GLU A 78 -3.65 5.85 9.58
N VAL A 79 -4.31 5.13 10.50
CA VAL A 79 -3.68 4.07 11.30
C VAL A 79 -4.18 2.71 10.86
N VAL A 80 -3.26 1.78 10.58
CA VAL A 80 -3.60 0.39 10.28
C VAL A 80 -4.29 -0.26 11.49
N ILE A 81 -5.48 -0.79 11.29
CA ILE A 81 -6.25 -1.50 12.34
C ILE A 81 -6.33 -3.01 12.10
N GLU A 82 -5.99 -3.48 10.90
CA GLU A 82 -6.01 -4.90 10.53
C GLU A 82 -4.62 -5.45 10.26
N GLU A 83 -4.42 -6.73 10.60
CA GLU A 83 -3.15 -7.43 10.38
C GLU A 83 -3.14 -8.27 9.11
N LYS A 84 -4.30 -8.40 8.46
CA LYS A 84 -4.46 -9.16 7.22
C LYS A 84 -5.39 -8.43 6.27
N VAL A 85 -5.13 -8.56 4.98
CA VAL A 85 -6.04 -8.04 3.96
C VAL A 85 -7.25 -8.98 3.83
N PRO A 86 -8.49 -8.47 3.84
CA PRO A 86 -9.68 -9.28 3.54
C PRO A 86 -9.53 -10.05 2.22
N ALA A 87 -9.88 -11.33 2.21
CA ALA A 87 -9.72 -12.21 1.04
C ALA A 87 -10.39 -11.64 -0.22
N THR A 88 -11.55 -11.00 -0.06
CA THR A 88 -12.27 -10.34 -1.15
C THR A 88 -11.48 -9.22 -1.83
N LEU A 89 -10.63 -8.50 -1.08
CA LEU A 89 -9.74 -7.49 -1.64
C LEU A 89 -8.53 -8.12 -2.33
N ILE A 90 -8.00 -9.21 -1.79
CA ILE A 90 -6.90 -9.97 -2.41
C ILE A 90 -7.33 -10.46 -3.79
N GLU A 91 -8.51 -11.07 -3.89
CA GLU A 91 -9.08 -11.57 -5.15
C GLU A 91 -9.37 -10.42 -6.14
N ARG A 92 -9.96 -9.32 -5.66
CA ARG A 92 -10.38 -8.20 -6.50
C ARG A 92 -9.21 -7.40 -7.05
N TYR A 93 -8.17 -7.22 -6.26
CA TYR A 93 -7.03 -6.39 -6.62
C TYR A 93 -5.84 -7.19 -7.11
N GLY A 94 -5.93 -8.52 -7.09
CA GLY A 94 -4.81 -9.39 -7.42
C GLY A 94 -3.60 -9.00 -6.60
N VAL A 95 -3.74 -8.90 -5.27
CA VAL A 95 -2.59 -8.75 -4.37
C VAL A 95 -1.86 -10.09 -4.44
N ILE A 96 -1.14 -10.30 -5.54
CA ILE A 96 -0.39 -11.52 -5.80
C ILE A 96 0.74 -11.49 -4.80
N VAL A 97 0.59 -12.31 -3.77
CA VAL A 97 1.69 -12.74 -2.93
C VAL A 97 2.64 -13.49 -3.88
N HIS A 98 3.67 -12.82 -4.40
CA HIS A 98 4.80 -13.51 -5.00
C HIS A 98 5.58 -14.17 -3.86
N GLY A 99 5.03 -15.29 -3.39
CA GLY A 99 5.69 -16.25 -2.52
C GLY A 99 5.97 -17.51 -3.33
N LYS A 100 6.91 -17.44 -4.27
CA LYS A 100 7.73 -18.57 -4.71
C LYS A 100 9.12 -18.08 -5.08
#